data_AF-A0A4Q3Z8C1-F1
#
_entry.id   AF-A0A4Q3Z8C1-F1
#
_cell.length_a   1.000
_cell.length_b   1.000
_cell.length_c   1.000
_cell.angle_alpha   90.00
_cell.angle_beta   90.00
_cell.angle_gamma   90.00
#
_symmetry.space_group_name_H-M   'P 1'
#
loop_
_entity.id
_entity.type
_entity.pdbx_description
1 polymer ?
#
loop_
_entity_poly.entity_id
_entity_poly.type
_entity_poly.pdbx_seq_one_letter_code
_entity_poly.pdbx_strand_id
1 'polypeptide(L)'
;MPALLVCSPPYARPSQAWQEGPFGESRPRYARGTSRKRSRPMYPVSTRVLKAITLFGMPHTGPYAEIGKGFEQLGAVLLRYGLNDRTPYWAGVYHDDPGATPPEDLRSHAACLLARGVKPPPEMARIDLPPGKYAVLTYHGSYYGLAEPWKWFREEWMPKSGLTLRKAPALEVYRTMVPKVTEDAQLTEMFLPVE
;
A
#
# COMPACT_ATOMS: atom_id res chain seq x y z
N MET A 1 28.83 -9.58 -15.41
CA MET A 1 27.55 -9.09 -15.98
C MET A 1 26.75 -10.29 -16.47
N PRO A 2 25.44 -10.41 -16.19
CA PRO A 2 24.66 -9.86 -15.07
C PRO A 2 24.08 -10.97 -14.16
N ALA A 3 23.81 -10.62 -12.91
CA ALA A 3 23.02 -11.41 -11.98
C ALA A 3 21.52 -11.21 -12.31
N LEU A 4 20.88 -12.24 -12.86
CA LEU A 4 19.43 -12.33 -12.97
C LEU A 4 18.97 -13.41 -11.99
N LEU A 5 18.59 -12.99 -10.78
CA LEU A 5 17.80 -13.84 -9.89
C LEU A 5 16.86 -12.96 -9.06
N VAL A 6 15.87 -12.36 -9.72
CA VAL A 6 14.65 -11.93 -9.04
C VAL A 6 13.68 -13.08 -9.22
N CYS A 7 13.44 -13.82 -8.14
CA CYS A 7 12.50 -14.92 -8.08
C CYS A 7 11.09 -14.34 -8.25
N SER A 8 10.62 -14.26 -9.50
CA SER A 8 9.27 -13.80 -9.86
C SER A 8 8.25 -14.84 -9.45
N PRO A 9 7.33 -14.55 -8.52
CA PRO A 9 6.30 -15.52 -8.22
C PRO A 9 5.14 -15.43 -9.22
N PRO A 10 4.50 -16.56 -9.56
CA PRO A 10 3.41 -16.61 -10.53
C PRO A 10 2.11 -16.18 -9.83
N TYR A 11 1.51 -15.06 -10.24
CA TYR A 11 0.28 -14.56 -9.60
C TYR A 11 -0.80 -14.11 -10.59
N ALA A 12 -1.94 -14.79 -10.46
CA ALA A 12 -3.35 -14.51 -10.79
C ALA A 12 -3.75 -13.53 -11.93
N ARG A 13 -4.62 -14.07 -12.80
CA ARG A 13 -5.48 -13.33 -13.75
C ARG A 13 -6.29 -12.24 -13.05
N PRO A 14 -6.54 -11.08 -13.68
CA PRO A 14 -7.51 -10.13 -13.15
C PRO A 14 -8.92 -10.72 -13.30
N SER A 15 -9.52 -11.17 -12.21
CA SER A 15 -10.98 -11.23 -12.16
C SER A 15 -11.51 -9.81 -11.90
N GLN A 16 -12.70 -9.55 -12.39
CA GLN A 16 -13.49 -8.32 -12.37
C GLN A 16 -13.79 -7.76 -10.94
N ALA A 17 -13.17 -8.32 -9.90
CA ALA A 17 -13.40 -8.07 -8.48
C ALA A 17 -12.74 -6.79 -7.92
N TRP A 18 -12.13 -5.96 -8.77
CA TRP A 18 -11.47 -4.71 -8.37
C TRP A 18 -12.41 -3.63 -7.83
N GLN A 19 -13.73 -3.82 -7.96
CA GLN A 19 -14.71 -2.79 -7.66
C GLN A 19 -15.23 -2.80 -6.20
N GLU A 20 -15.02 -3.83 -5.38
CA GLU A 20 -15.63 -3.87 -4.02
C GLU A 20 -14.71 -4.45 -2.93
N GLY A 21 -13.40 -4.21 -3.03
CA GLY A 21 -12.43 -4.63 -2.01
C GLY A 21 -12.53 -3.83 -0.70
N PRO A 22 -11.95 -4.32 0.41
CA PRO A 22 -12.02 -3.64 1.71
C PRO A 22 -11.34 -2.26 1.73
N PHE A 23 -10.49 -1.96 0.74
CA PHE A 23 -9.84 -0.65 0.53
C PHE A 23 -10.66 0.30 -0.38
N GLY A 24 -11.88 -0.09 -0.75
CA GLY A 24 -12.76 0.61 -1.68
C GLY A 24 -12.30 0.55 -3.14
N GLU A 25 -13.15 1.08 -4.03
CA GLU A 25 -12.83 1.25 -5.46
C GLU A 25 -11.65 2.19 -5.66
N SER A 26 -10.71 1.78 -6.52
CA SER A 26 -9.76 2.71 -7.12
C SER A 26 -10.51 3.56 -8.16
N ARG A 27 -11.05 4.71 -7.74
CA ARG A 27 -11.60 5.71 -8.66
C ARG A 27 -10.58 6.82 -8.89
N PRO A 28 -9.76 6.77 -9.96
CA PRO A 28 -9.19 7.99 -10.45
C PRO A 28 -10.35 8.83 -11.03
N ARG A 29 -10.90 9.76 -10.24
CA ARG A 29 -11.77 10.80 -10.81
C ARG A 29 -10.90 11.74 -11.62
N TYR A 30 -10.55 11.33 -12.84
CA TYR A 30 -10.25 12.30 -13.89
C TYR A 30 -11.60 12.90 -14.30
N ALA A 31 -11.98 14.01 -13.68
CA ALA A 31 -13.11 14.79 -14.16
C ALA A 31 -12.85 15.17 -15.63
N ARG A 32 -13.63 14.61 -16.55
CA ARG A 32 -13.69 15.07 -17.95
C ARG A 32 -14.38 16.43 -17.95
N GLY A 33 -13.66 17.49 -18.33
CA GLY A 33 -14.29 18.80 -18.56
C GLY A 33 -13.34 20.01 -18.47
N THR A 34 -12.97 20.50 -19.66
CA THR A 34 -12.69 21.89 -20.08
C THR A 34 -11.86 22.85 -19.21
N SER A 35 -10.73 23.27 -19.80
CA SER A 35 -9.96 24.52 -19.63
C SER A 35 -10.26 25.43 -18.42
N ARG A 36 -9.28 25.48 -17.49
CA ARG A 36 -8.70 26.71 -16.92
C ARG A 36 -7.44 26.33 -16.14
N LYS A 37 -6.35 27.10 -16.29
CA LYS A 37 -5.11 26.98 -15.50
C LYS A 37 -5.42 27.16 -14.00
N ARG A 38 -5.87 26.09 -13.34
CA ARG A 38 -5.68 25.86 -11.90
C ARG A 38 -4.48 24.94 -11.80
N SER A 39 -3.52 25.26 -10.94
CA SER A 39 -2.45 24.33 -10.55
C SER A 39 -3.11 23.00 -10.19
N ARG A 40 -2.97 22.00 -11.06
CA ARG A 40 -3.47 20.65 -10.78
C ARG A 40 -2.73 20.16 -9.54
N PRO A 41 -3.41 19.58 -8.53
CA PRO A 41 -2.68 18.95 -7.45
C PRO A 41 -1.76 17.88 -8.05
N MET A 42 -0.50 17.87 -7.62
CA MET A 42 0.56 17.00 -8.14
C MET A 42 0.13 15.53 -8.15
N TYR A 43 -0.63 15.12 -7.12
CA TYR A 43 -1.24 13.80 -7.03
C TYR A 43 -2.75 13.90 -6.70
N PRO A 44 -3.62 13.05 -7.29
CA PRO A 44 -5.02 12.95 -6.90
C PRO A 44 -5.15 12.47 -5.45
N VAL A 45 -5.92 13.20 -4.64
CA VAL A 45 -6.25 12.81 -3.26
C VAL A 45 -7.76 12.74 -3.06
N SER A 46 -8.22 11.71 -2.38
CA SER A 46 -9.62 11.52 -1.98
C SER A 46 -9.72 11.13 -0.51
N THR A 47 -10.89 11.26 0.11
CA THR A 47 -11.14 10.70 1.45
C THR A 47 -11.97 9.43 1.33
N ARG A 48 -11.64 8.41 2.12
CA ARG A 48 -12.38 7.13 2.17
C ARG A 48 -12.57 6.70 3.61
N VAL A 49 -13.74 6.15 3.91
CA VAL A 49 -14.01 5.49 5.19
C VAL A 49 -13.83 4.00 4.98
N LEU A 50 -12.86 3.41 5.69
CA LEU A 50 -12.63 1.98 5.66
C LEU A 50 -13.34 1.31 6.83
N LYS A 51 -13.88 0.10 6.57
CA LYS A 51 -14.31 -0.81 7.62
C LYS A 51 -13.08 -1.41 8.32
N ALA A 52 -13.27 -2.18 9.38
CA ALA A 52 -12.18 -2.95 9.97
C ALA A 52 -11.58 -3.90 8.92
N ILE A 53 -10.25 -3.95 8.84
CA ILE A 53 -9.52 -4.82 7.90
C ILE A 53 -8.51 -5.63 8.71
N THR A 54 -8.47 -6.94 8.47
CA THR A 54 -7.40 -7.79 9.00
C THR A 54 -6.45 -8.13 7.86
N LEU A 55 -5.17 -7.85 8.07
CA LEU A 55 -4.07 -8.26 7.18
C LEU A 55 -3.18 -9.29 7.88
N PHE A 56 -2.37 -9.99 7.08
CA PHE A 56 -1.39 -10.96 7.55
C PHE A 56 -0.07 -10.71 6.87
N GLY A 57 1.03 -10.72 7.62
CA GLY A 57 2.32 -10.29 7.08
C GLY A 57 3.53 -10.64 7.91
N MET A 58 4.69 -10.27 7.37
CA MET A 58 5.98 -10.38 8.05
C MET A 58 6.29 -9.04 8.73
N PRO A 59 6.65 -9.04 10.03
CA PRO A 59 7.12 -7.83 10.69
C PRO A 59 8.48 -7.41 10.13
N HIS A 60 8.71 -6.09 10.08
CA HIS A 60 9.99 -5.49 9.73
C HIS A 60 10.31 -4.40 10.75
N THR A 61 11.56 -4.39 11.23
CA THR A 61 12.09 -3.34 12.08
C THR A 61 13.34 -2.78 11.41
N GLY A 62 13.42 -1.46 11.30
CA GLY A 62 14.48 -0.74 10.61
C GLY A 62 13.95 0.16 9.50
N PRO A 63 14.85 0.75 8.69
CA PRO A 63 14.48 1.73 7.68
C PRO A 63 13.38 1.22 6.74
N TYR A 64 12.35 2.03 6.50
CA TYR A 64 11.23 1.64 5.62
C TYR A 64 11.65 1.33 4.19
N ALA A 65 12.73 1.94 3.69
CA ALA A 65 13.30 1.62 2.39
C ALA A 65 13.78 0.14 2.28
N GLU A 66 14.03 -0.52 3.41
CA GLU A 66 14.46 -1.92 3.46
C GLU A 66 13.31 -2.94 3.60
N ILE A 67 12.05 -2.47 3.67
CA ILE A 67 10.88 -3.34 3.85
C ILE A 67 10.72 -4.39 2.73
N GLY A 68 11.40 -4.20 1.59
CA GLY A 68 11.47 -5.18 0.50
C GLY A 68 11.85 -6.59 0.97
N LYS A 69 12.76 -6.71 1.96
CA LYS A 69 13.13 -7.99 2.58
C LYS A 69 11.92 -8.69 3.21
N GLY A 70 11.03 -7.93 3.85
CA GLY A 70 9.78 -8.45 4.41
C GLY A 70 8.81 -8.93 3.33
N PHE A 71 8.74 -8.25 2.19
CA PHE A 71 7.92 -8.68 1.05
C PHE A 71 8.46 -9.93 0.37
N GLU A 72 9.79 -10.08 0.27
CA GLU A 72 10.43 -11.30 -0.20
C GLU A 72 10.09 -12.49 0.69
N GLN A 73 10.19 -12.31 2.02
CA GLN A 73 9.80 -13.34 2.99
C GLN A 73 8.31 -13.68 2.90
N LEU A 74 7.44 -12.67 2.81
CA LEU A 74 6.00 -12.87 2.64
C LEU A 74 5.71 -13.69 1.38
N GLY A 75 6.31 -13.34 0.24
CA GLY A 75 6.16 -14.07 -1.01
C GLY A 75 6.63 -15.51 -0.93
N ALA A 76 7.76 -15.77 -0.27
CA ALA A 76 8.27 -17.12 -0.05
C ALA A 76 7.32 -17.97 0.80
N VAL A 77 6.75 -17.39 1.87
CA VAL A 77 5.75 -18.08 2.70
C VAL A 77 4.48 -18.37 1.88
N LEU A 78 3.93 -17.40 1.17
CA LEU A 78 2.74 -17.60 0.35
C LEU A 78 2.93 -18.68 -0.71
N LEU A 79 4.11 -18.72 -1.36
CA LEU A 79 4.47 -19.73 -2.33
C LEU A 79 4.52 -21.13 -1.70
N ARG A 80 5.17 -21.26 -0.54
CA ARG A 80 5.28 -22.54 0.19
C ARG A 80 3.91 -23.13 0.56
N TYR A 81 2.95 -22.28 0.91
CA TYR A 81 1.60 -22.71 1.28
C TYR A 81 0.61 -22.72 0.09
N GLY A 82 1.05 -22.45 -1.13
CA GLY A 82 0.18 -22.42 -2.32
C GLY A 82 -0.90 -21.33 -2.27
N LEU A 83 -0.64 -20.22 -1.55
CA LEU A 83 -1.60 -19.14 -1.32
C LEU A 83 -1.44 -17.96 -2.28
N ASN A 84 -0.63 -18.12 -3.33
CA ASN A 84 -0.33 -17.05 -4.26
C ASN A 84 -1.62 -16.43 -4.85
N ASP A 85 -2.46 -17.23 -5.51
CA ASP A 85 -3.71 -16.74 -6.10
C ASP A 85 -4.83 -16.45 -5.08
N ARG A 86 -4.51 -16.50 -3.78
CA ARG A 86 -5.45 -16.29 -2.66
C ARG A 86 -5.15 -15.02 -1.86
N THR A 87 -4.28 -14.15 -2.38
CA THR A 87 -3.93 -12.85 -1.79
C THR A 87 -4.33 -11.68 -2.71
N PRO A 88 -5.60 -11.25 -2.68
CA PRO A 88 -6.09 -10.19 -3.59
C PRO A 88 -5.42 -8.82 -3.40
N TYR A 89 -4.82 -8.55 -2.24
CA TYR A 89 -4.15 -7.28 -1.95
C TYR A 89 -2.84 -7.50 -1.21
N TRP A 90 -1.84 -6.74 -1.60
CA TRP A 90 -0.57 -6.59 -0.92
C TRP A 90 -0.47 -5.17 -0.38
N ALA A 91 0.08 -5.03 0.83
CA ALA A 91 0.16 -3.76 1.51
C ALA A 91 1.39 -3.63 2.40
N GLY A 92 1.98 -2.43 2.43
CA GLY A 92 2.89 -2.01 3.49
C GLY A 92 2.09 -1.36 4.61
N VAL A 93 2.34 -1.75 5.87
CA VAL A 93 1.73 -1.11 7.05
C VAL A 93 2.84 -0.44 7.84
N TYR A 94 2.74 0.87 8.06
CA TYR A 94 3.79 1.69 8.68
C TYR A 94 3.27 2.28 9.99
N HIS A 95 3.90 1.90 11.10
CA HIS A 95 3.39 2.17 12.45
C HIS A 95 3.94 3.45 13.06
N ASP A 96 5.12 3.86 12.63
CA ASP A 96 5.88 4.94 13.24
C ASP A 96 6.11 6.09 12.25
N ASP A 97 6.31 7.29 12.79
CA ASP A 97 6.64 8.47 12.00
C ASP A 97 8.16 8.52 11.74
N PRO A 98 8.62 8.42 10.47
CA PRO A 98 10.05 8.46 10.13
C PRO A 98 10.71 9.81 10.42
N GLY A 99 9.94 10.89 10.62
CA GLY A 99 10.47 12.18 11.06
C GLY A 99 10.70 12.27 12.57
N ALA A 100 10.11 11.38 13.37
CA ALA A 100 10.15 11.42 14.83
C ALA A 100 10.76 10.16 15.48
N THR A 101 10.89 9.07 14.73
CA THR A 101 11.38 7.78 15.24
C THR A 101 12.72 7.45 14.59
N PRO A 102 13.75 7.03 15.34
CA PRO A 102 15.03 6.60 14.79
C PRO A 102 14.86 5.53 13.71
N PRO A 103 15.61 5.57 12.59
CA PRO A 103 15.45 4.62 11.50
C PRO A 103 15.53 3.15 11.91
N GLU A 104 16.38 2.82 12.88
CA GLU A 104 16.57 1.47 13.44
C GLU A 104 15.37 0.97 14.26
N ASP A 105 14.55 1.87 14.78
CA ASP A 105 13.39 1.57 15.63
C ASP A 105 12.07 1.61 14.85
N LEU A 106 12.10 2.00 13.58
CA LEU A 106 10.91 2.06 12.72
C LEU A 106 10.29 0.68 12.53
N ARG A 107 9.00 0.55 12.82
CA ARG A 107 8.26 -0.70 12.67
C ARG A 107 7.32 -0.62 11.49
N SER A 108 7.36 -1.66 10.66
CA SER A 108 6.42 -1.86 9.57
C SER A 108 6.06 -3.33 9.41
N HIS A 109 5.08 -3.62 8.57
CA HIS A 109 4.77 -4.98 8.15
C HIS A 109 4.64 -5.00 6.63
N ALA A 110 5.31 -5.97 6.00
CA ALA A 110 4.99 -6.39 4.65
C ALA A 110 3.82 -7.37 4.75
N ALA A 111 2.65 -6.98 4.24
CA ALA A 111 1.40 -7.67 4.52
C ALA A 111 0.57 -7.93 3.27
N CYS A 112 -0.40 -8.83 3.41
CA CYS A 112 -1.41 -9.11 2.40
C CYS A 112 -2.79 -9.30 3.04
N LEU A 113 -3.84 -9.13 2.24
CA LEU A 113 -5.17 -9.61 2.58
C LEU A 113 -5.28 -11.05 2.10
N LEU A 114 -5.68 -11.96 2.98
CA LEU A 114 -6.04 -13.33 2.60
C LEU A 114 -7.51 -13.39 2.16
N ALA A 115 -7.80 -14.16 1.12
CA ALA A 115 -9.17 -14.42 0.69
C ALA A 115 -10.00 -15.06 1.82
N ARG A 116 -11.31 -14.83 1.83
CA ARG A 116 -12.23 -15.37 2.84
C ARG A 116 -12.07 -16.89 2.97
N GLY A 117 -12.01 -17.37 4.22
CA GLY A 117 -11.89 -18.80 4.55
C GLY A 117 -10.48 -19.38 4.46
N VAL A 118 -9.49 -18.59 4.01
CA VAL A 118 -8.08 -18.99 4.05
C VAL A 118 -7.56 -18.84 5.48
N LYS A 119 -6.94 -19.91 6.01
CA LYS A 119 -6.22 -19.84 7.29
C LYS A 119 -4.84 -19.23 7.05
N PRO A 120 -4.41 -18.25 7.86
CA PRO A 120 -3.07 -17.67 7.74
C PRO A 120 -2.01 -18.73 8.07
N PRO A 121 -0.89 -18.76 7.34
CA PRO A 121 0.30 -19.48 7.78
C PRO A 121 0.73 -19.02 9.19
N PRO A 122 1.18 -19.95 10.06
CA PRO A 122 1.52 -19.64 11.45
C PRO A 122 2.68 -18.65 11.61
N GLU A 123 3.50 -18.47 10.57
CA GLU A 123 4.63 -17.55 10.54
C GLU A 123 4.21 -16.10 10.31
N MET A 124 2.97 -15.87 9.84
CA MET A 124 2.47 -14.53 9.55
C MET A 124 1.85 -13.88 10.79
N ALA A 125 2.29 -12.65 11.09
CA ALA A 125 1.67 -11.81 12.09
C ALA A 125 0.29 -11.33 11.61
N ARG A 126 -0.70 -11.37 12.51
CA ARG A 126 -2.02 -10.78 12.31
C ARG A 126 -1.94 -9.28 12.59
N ILE A 127 -2.41 -8.47 11.64
CA ILE A 127 -2.49 -7.00 11.77
C ILE A 127 -3.95 -6.58 11.66
N ASP A 128 -4.51 -6.03 12.74
CA ASP A 128 -5.88 -5.53 12.78
C ASP A 128 -5.90 -4.01 12.60
N LEU A 129 -6.49 -3.56 11.49
CA LEU A 129 -6.69 -2.16 11.17
C LEU A 129 -8.10 -1.74 11.62
N PRO A 130 -8.23 -0.82 12.58
CA PRO A 130 -9.53 -0.36 13.03
C PRO A 130 -10.23 0.44 11.93
N PRO A 131 -11.58 0.43 11.88
CA PRO A 131 -12.31 1.27 10.95
C PRO A 131 -11.94 2.74 11.15
N GLY A 132 -12.08 3.54 10.10
CA GLY A 132 -11.78 4.96 10.17
C GLY A 132 -11.67 5.64 8.82
N LYS A 133 -11.58 6.96 8.88
CA LYS A 133 -11.36 7.80 7.70
C LYS A 133 -9.86 7.81 7.36
N TYR A 134 -9.58 7.77 6.07
CA TYR A 134 -8.26 7.91 5.49
C TYR A 134 -8.31 8.96 4.37
N ALA A 135 -7.30 9.80 4.31
CA ALA A 135 -6.94 10.48 3.07
C ALA A 135 -6.16 9.48 2.21
N VAL A 136 -6.48 9.42 0.92
CA VAL A 136 -5.95 8.43 -0.01
C VAL A 136 -5.37 9.15 -1.22
N LEU A 137 -4.05 9.09 -1.35
CA LEU A 137 -3.31 9.57 -2.52
C LEU A 137 -3.11 8.41 -3.49
N THR A 138 -3.37 8.63 -4.78
CA THR A 138 -3.13 7.63 -5.82
C THR A 138 -1.90 7.99 -6.65
N TYR A 139 -0.86 7.16 -6.58
CA TYR A 139 0.41 7.35 -7.27
C TYR A 139 0.54 6.39 -8.45
N HIS A 140 1.01 6.91 -9.58
CA HIS A 140 1.38 6.13 -10.77
C HIS A 140 2.88 6.28 -10.98
N GLY A 141 3.59 5.16 -11.02
CA GLY A 141 5.04 5.12 -11.16
C GLY A 141 5.68 4.06 -10.28
N SER A 142 6.99 3.91 -10.44
CA SER A 142 7.78 2.87 -9.77
C SER A 142 7.75 2.99 -8.25
N TYR A 143 7.74 1.84 -7.55
CA TYR A 143 7.82 1.81 -6.08
C TYR A 143 9.06 2.52 -5.52
N TYR A 144 10.15 2.58 -6.27
CA TYR A 144 11.34 3.33 -5.87
C TYR A 144 11.09 4.84 -5.76
N GLY A 145 10.07 5.35 -6.45
CA GLY A 145 9.67 6.76 -6.44
C GLY A 145 8.70 7.14 -5.32
N LEU A 146 8.30 6.23 -4.43
CA LEU A 146 7.23 6.49 -3.44
C LEU A 146 7.60 7.51 -2.36
N ALA A 147 8.88 7.80 -2.16
CA ALA A 147 9.31 8.77 -1.15
C ALA A 147 8.80 10.20 -1.44
N GLU A 148 8.83 10.62 -2.71
CA GLU A 148 8.38 11.94 -3.14
C GLU A 148 6.88 12.19 -2.92
N PRO A 149 5.94 11.34 -3.39
CA PRO A 149 4.52 11.50 -3.13
C PRO A 149 4.19 11.43 -1.64
N TRP A 150 4.88 10.59 -0.84
CA TRP A 150 4.68 10.60 0.62
C TRP A 150 5.08 11.91 1.27
N LYS A 151 6.25 12.46 0.88
CA LYS A 151 6.74 13.75 1.35
C LYS A 151 5.73 14.86 1.02
N TRP A 152 5.31 14.95 -0.24
CA TRP A 152 4.28 15.90 -0.65
C TRP A 152 2.97 15.72 0.12
N PHE A 153 2.53 14.48 0.32
CA PHE A 153 1.26 14.18 0.98
C PHE A 153 1.25 14.66 2.43
N ARG A 154 2.35 14.46 3.15
CA ARG A 154 2.50 14.82 4.57
C ARG A 154 2.86 16.30 4.78
N GLU A 155 3.78 16.84 3.99
CA GLU A 155 4.35 18.16 4.24
C GLU A 155 3.57 19.27 3.53
N GLU A 156 2.92 18.99 2.40
CA GLU A 156 2.23 20.01 1.62
C GLU A 156 0.72 19.87 1.62
N TRP A 157 0.20 18.66 1.35
CA TRP A 157 -1.23 18.45 1.24
C TRP A 157 -1.91 18.40 2.61
N MET A 158 -1.37 17.60 3.55
CA MET A 158 -1.98 17.38 4.86
C MET A 158 -2.19 18.68 5.65
N PRO A 159 -1.21 19.61 5.77
CA PRO A 159 -1.41 20.85 6.51
C PRO A 159 -2.47 21.79 5.90
N LYS A 160 -2.77 21.64 4.60
CA LYS A 160 -3.75 22.44 3.86
C LYS A 160 -5.12 21.76 3.77
N SER A 161 -5.23 20.51 4.20
CA SER A 161 -6.44 19.68 4.02
C SER A 161 -7.61 20.08 4.93
N GLY A 162 -7.32 20.77 6.04
CA GLY A 162 -8.30 21.03 7.10
C GLY A 162 -8.66 19.79 7.93
N LEU A 163 -7.96 18.67 7.72
CA LEU A 163 -8.12 17.43 8.48
C LEU A 163 -7.05 17.33 9.56
N THR A 164 -7.23 16.40 10.49
CA THR A 164 -6.21 16.07 11.51
C THR A 164 -5.77 14.62 11.40
N LEU A 165 -4.54 14.32 11.81
CA LEU A 165 -4.03 12.95 11.82
C LEU A 165 -4.60 12.20 13.02
N ARG A 166 -5.13 10.98 12.79
CA ARG A 166 -5.53 10.08 13.88
C ARG A 166 -4.43 9.07 14.20
N LYS A 167 -4.43 8.54 15.42
CA LYS A 167 -3.50 7.48 15.85
C LYS A 167 -3.87 6.12 15.23
N ALA A 168 -3.38 5.88 14.03
CA ALA A 168 -3.47 4.60 13.32
C ALA A 168 -2.26 4.49 12.35
N PRO A 169 -1.93 3.29 11.85
CA PRO A 169 -0.84 3.15 10.89
C PRO A 169 -1.24 3.73 9.52
N ALA A 170 -0.23 4.25 8.82
CA ALA A 170 -0.34 4.58 7.40
C ALA A 170 -0.19 3.30 6.57
N LEU A 171 -0.78 3.28 5.37
CA LEU A 171 -0.75 2.11 4.49
C LEU A 171 -0.27 2.49 3.10
N GLU A 172 0.43 1.57 2.46
CA GLU A 172 0.59 1.52 1.01
C GLU A 172 -0.14 0.29 0.50
N VAL A 173 -1.04 0.44 -0.48
CA VAL A 173 -1.73 -0.68 -1.11
C VAL A 173 -1.29 -0.75 -2.57
N TYR A 174 -0.60 -1.83 -2.94
CA TYR A 174 -0.08 -2.05 -4.28
C TYR A 174 -1.20 -2.63 -5.16
N ARG A 175 -1.79 -1.79 -6.01
CA ARG A 175 -2.96 -2.17 -6.84
C ARG A 175 -2.55 -2.96 -8.08
N THR A 176 -1.37 -2.69 -8.61
CA THR A 176 -0.77 -3.44 -9.72
C THR A 176 0.67 -3.75 -9.39
N MET A 177 1.17 -4.91 -9.82
CA MET A 177 2.52 -5.39 -9.54
C MET A 177 3.17 -5.95 -10.82
N VAL A 178 4.50 -5.92 -10.88
CA VAL A 178 5.30 -6.62 -11.90
C VAL A 178 5.16 -8.15 -11.75
N PRO A 179 5.24 -8.96 -12.83
CA PRO A 179 5.48 -8.56 -14.22
C PRO A 179 4.21 -8.18 -14.99
N LYS A 180 3.06 -8.06 -14.32
CA LYS A 180 1.76 -7.79 -14.98
C LYS A 180 1.70 -6.40 -15.61
N VAL A 181 2.45 -5.45 -15.06
CA VAL A 181 2.64 -4.09 -15.58
C VAL A 181 4.13 -3.77 -15.56
N THR A 182 4.56 -2.81 -16.37
CA THR A 182 5.91 -2.21 -16.28
C THR A 182 6.03 -1.38 -15.00
N GLU A 183 7.25 -1.08 -14.56
CA GLU A 183 7.48 -0.31 -13.32
C GLU A 183 6.84 1.09 -13.37
N ASP A 184 6.91 1.77 -14.51
CA ASP A 184 6.31 3.09 -14.74
C ASP A 184 4.77 3.07 -14.77
N ALA A 185 4.18 1.90 -15.00
CA ALA A 185 2.73 1.68 -14.99
C ALA A 185 2.20 1.13 -13.65
N GLN A 186 3.05 1.03 -12.62
CA GLN A 186 2.62 0.62 -11.28
C GLN A 186 1.67 1.64 -10.66
N LEU A 187 0.62 1.14 -10.01
CA LEU A 187 -0.39 1.90 -9.29
C LEU A 187 -0.32 1.56 -7.80
N THR A 188 -0.08 2.58 -6.99
CA THR A 188 -0.03 2.47 -5.52
C THR A 188 -0.99 3.47 -4.90
N GLU A 189 -1.76 3.05 -3.91
CA GLU A 189 -2.57 3.94 -3.10
C GLU A 189 -1.96 4.10 -1.71
N MET A 190 -1.72 5.34 -1.30
CA MET A 190 -1.18 5.71 0.00
C MET A 190 -2.32 6.19 0.90
N PHE A 191 -2.52 5.50 2.02
CA PHE A 191 -3.57 5.80 2.99
C PHE A 191 -2.96 6.46 4.21
N LEU A 192 -3.32 7.73 4.44
CA LEU A 192 -2.95 8.50 5.62
C LEU A 192 -4.18 8.59 6.56
N PRO A 193 -4.09 8.12 7.80
CA PRO A 193 -5.22 8.06 8.71
C PRO A 193 -5.58 9.46 9.23
N VAL A 194 -6.85 9.85 9.10
CA VAL A 194 -7.32 11.21 9.39
C VAL A 194 -8.70 11.22 10.06
N GLU A 195 -9.08 12.33 10.66
CA GLU A 195 -10.44 12.64 11.13
C GLU A 195 -10.94 14.00 10.63
#